data_AF-A0A4R3GZ87-F1
#
_entry.id   AF-A0A4R3GZ87-F1
#
_cell.length_a   1.000
_cell.length_b   1.000
_cell.length_c   1.000
_cell.angle_alpha   90.00
_cell.angle_beta   90.00
_cell.angle_gamma   90.00
#
_symmetry.space_group_name_H-M   'P 1'
#
loop_
_entity.id
_entity.type
_entity.pdbx_description
1 polymer ?
#
loop_
_entity_poly.entity_id
_entity_poly.type
_entity_poly.pdbx_seq_one_letter_code
_entity_poly.pdbx_strand_id
1 'polypeptide(L)' 'MNDTEQKASNGMIRYVLTIFVIGVILAVAYLTFFTPGEVETTPRASGVNESGR' A
#
# COMPACT_ATOMS: atom_id res chain seq x y z
N MET A 1 31.75 -25.76 -7.83
CA MET A 1 30.59 -24.85 -7.69
C MET A 1 29.38 -25.64 -8.14
N ASN A 2 28.37 -25.76 -7.27
CA ASN A 2 27.26 -26.71 -7.41
C ASN A 2 26.13 -26.06 -8.21
N ASP A 3 26.06 -26.32 -9.52
CA ASP A 3 25.05 -25.76 -10.43
C ASP A 3 23.60 -26.04 -9.97
N THR A 4 23.44 -27.09 -9.15
CA THR A 4 22.17 -27.47 -8.51
C THR A 4 21.69 -26.42 -7.51
N GLU A 5 22.60 -25.80 -6.75
CA GLU A 5 22.25 -24.79 -5.73
C GLU A 5 21.78 -23.49 -6.38
N GLN A 6 22.46 -23.02 -7.43
CA GLN A 6 22.03 -21.84 -8.17
C GLN A 6 20.66 -22.03 -8.84
N LYS A 7 20.39 -23.22 -9.39
CA LYS A 7 19.11 -23.53 -10.03
C LYS A 7 17.96 -23.60 -9.03
N ALA A 8 18.21 -24.14 -7.83
CA ALA A 8 17.23 -24.18 -6.74
C ALA A 8 16.95 -22.77 -6.17
N SER A 9 18.00 -21.97 -5.94
CA SER A 9 17.85 -20.59 -5.45
C SER A 9 17.08 -19.70 -6.44
N ASN A 10 17.31 -19.87 -7.74
CA ASN A 10 16.64 -19.04 -8.75
C ASN A 10 15.13 -19.37 -8.86
N GLY A 11 14.76 -20.64 -8.68
CA GLY A 11 13.35 -21.04 -8.58
C GLY A 11 12.66 -20.47 -7.34
N MET A 12 13.35 -20.48 -6.19
CA MET A 12 12.84 -19.94 -4.94
C MET A 12 12.62 -18.42 -5.00
N ILE A 13 13.57 -17.67 -5.56
CA ILE A 13 13.46 -16.21 -5.73
C ILE A 13 12.26 -15.86 -6.61
N ARG A 14 12.07 -16.58 -7.72
CA ARG A 14 10.95 -16.34 -8.63
C ARG A 14 9.60 -16.59 -7.97
N TYR A 15 9.51 -17.62 -7.13
CA TYR A 15 8.30 -17.92 -6.36
C TYR A 15 7.97 -16.81 -5.36
N VAL A 16 8.96 -16.35 -4.59
CA VAL A 16 8.79 -15.26 -3.61
C VAL A 16 8.38 -13.97 -4.31
N LEU A 17 9.03 -13.61 -5.42
CA LEU A 17 8.68 -12.42 -6.21
C LEU A 17 7.25 -12.49 -6.74
N THR A 18 6.80 -13.67 -7.17
CA THR A 18 5.43 -13.85 -7.69
C THR A 18 4.40 -13.57 -6.61
N ILE A 19 4.58 -14.13 -5.41
CA ILE A 19 3.66 -13.89 -4.27
C ILE A 19 3.71 -12.42 -3.84
N PHE A 20 4.90 -11.82 -3.82
CA PHE A 20 5.07 -10.41 -3.48
C PHE A 20 4.29 -9.51 -4.43
N VAL A 21 4.40 -9.74 -5.75
CA VAL A 21 3.65 -8.99 -6.76
C VAL A 21 2.14 -9.14 -6.57
N ILE A 22 1.65 -10.36 -6.30
CA ILE A 22 0.23 -10.59 -6.02
C ILE A 22 -0.22 -9.80 -4.78
N GLY A 23 0.58 -9.81 -3.71
CA GLY A 23 0.30 -9.05 -2.48
C GLY A 23 0.20 -7.54 -2.74
N VAL A 24 1.12 -6.99 -3.55
CA VAL A 24 1.08 -5.56 -3.93
C VAL A 24 -0.18 -5.24 -4.74
N ILE A 25 -0.57 -6.08 -5.69
CA ILE A 25 -1.80 -5.89 -6.48
C ILE A 25 -3.03 -5.85 -5.56
N LEU A 26 -3.11 -6.78 -4.61
CA LEU A 26 -4.20 -6.82 -3.64
C LEU A 26 -4.21 -5.59 -2.74
N ALA A 27 -3.05 -5.13 -2.28
CA ALA A 27 -2.93 -3.93 -1.45
C ALA A 27 -3.38 -2.67 -2.22
N VAL A 28 -2.94 -2.50 -3.47
CA VAL A 28 -3.38 -1.38 -4.32
C VAL A 28 -4.87 -1.46 -4.58
N ALA A 29 -5.40 -2.63 -4.94
CA ALA A 29 -6.84 -2.82 -5.12
C ALA A 29 -7.63 -2.49 -3.85
N TYR A 30 -7.16 -2.93 -2.68
CA TYR A 30 -7.78 -2.61 -1.40
C TYR A 30 -7.80 -1.09 -1.18
N LEU A 31 -6.68 -0.41 -1.34
CA LEU A 31 -6.62 1.05 -1.18
C LEU A 31 -7.54 1.78 -2.17
N THR A 32 -7.59 1.35 -3.44
CA THR A 32 -8.41 2.03 -4.46
C THR A 32 -9.91 1.78 -4.31
N PHE A 33 -10.31 0.58 -3.85
CA PHE A 33 -11.73 0.20 -3.75
C PHE A 33 -12.32 0.38 -2.34
N PHE A 34 -11.52 0.23 -1.29
CA PHE A 34 -11.96 0.29 0.11
C PHE A 34 -11.51 1.55 0.85
N THR A 35 -10.55 2.31 0.31
CA THR A 35 -10.21 3.65 0.82
C THR A 35 -10.59 4.67 -0.26
N PRO A 36 -11.90 4.89 -0.53
CA PRO A 36 -12.29 6.07 -1.30
C PRO A 36 -11.76 7.24 -0.49
N GLY A 37 -10.78 7.96 -1.03
CA GLY A 37 -10.04 8.97 -0.27
C GLY A 37 -11.02 9.80 0.55
N GLU A 38 -10.94 9.69 1.88
CA GLU A 38 -11.40 10.76 2.73
C GLU A 38 -10.53 11.95 2.31
N VAL A 39 -11.02 12.69 1.33
CA VAL A 39 -10.58 14.05 1.11
C VAL A 39 -10.86 14.70 2.45
N GLU A 40 -9.81 14.95 3.23
CA GLU A 40 -9.89 15.78 4.41
C GLU A 40 -10.43 17.14 3.94
N THR A 41 -11.75 17.28 3.88
CA THR A 41 -12.41 18.57 3.97
C THR A 41 -12.32 18.96 5.44
N THR A 42 -11.10 19.11 5.93
CA THR A 42 -10.85 19.96 7.07
C THR A 42 -10.63 21.34 6.47
N PRO A 43 -11.61 22.26 6.51
CA PRO A 43 -11.23 23.66 6.55
C PRO A 43 -10.44 23.83 7.84
N ARG A 44 -9.12 23.75 7.73
CA ARG A 44 -8.21 24.00 8.85
C ARG A 44 -8.32 25.48 9.18
N ALA A 45 -9.00 25.75 10.28
CA ALA A 45 -9.10 27.02 10.98
C ALA A 45 -9.85 28.14 10.26
N SER A 46 -10.98 28.54 10.83
CA SER A 46 -10.97 29.84 11.49
C SER A 46 -11.92 29.79 12.68
N GLY A 47 -11.36 29.82 13.88
CA GLY A 47 -12.15 30.05 15.08
C GLY A 47 -12.88 31.38 14.95
N VAL A 48 -14.20 31.32 14.83
CA VAL A 48 -15.05 32.44 15.19
C VAL A 48 -15.33 32.26 16.69
N ASN A 49 -14.51 32.95 17.48
CA ASN A 49 -14.94 33.31 18.82
C ASN A 49 -16.16 34.21 18.65
N GLU A 50 -17.35 33.67 18.89
CA GLU A 50 -18.57 34.45 19.02
C GLU A 50 -18.52 35.20 20.37
N SER A 51 -17.72 36.27 20.38
CA SER A 51 -17.79 37.33 21.37
C SER A 51 -18.65 38.44 20.78
N GLY A 52 -19.89 38.56 21.25
CA GLY A 52 -20.65 39.80 21.14
C GLY A 52 -22.12 39.68 20.77
N ARG A 53 -23.00 39.42 21.75
CA ARG A 53 -24.00 40.38 22.27
C ARG A 53 -24.92 39.74 23.30
#